data_AF-A0AA36MK31-F1
#
_entry.id   AF-A0AA36MK31-F1
#
_cell.length_a   1.000
_cell.length_b   1.000
_cell.length_c   1.000
_cell.angle_alpha   90.00
_cell.angle_beta   90.00
_cell.angle_gamma   90.00
#
_symmetry.space_group_name_H-M   'P 1'
#
loop_
_entity.id
_entity.type
_entity.pdbx_description
1 polymer ?
#
loop_
_entity_poly.entity_id
_entity_poly.type
_entity_poly.pdbx_seq_one_letter_code
_entity_poly.pdbx_strand_id
1 'polypeptide(L)'
;MDAWKPVLATALVPTLGVGVLSRESVFRRLLVQFFLLALRVSTPTAVVFLLRSVWLYVGPRHFHPRKLLKYGLISWSLAETLFWIYIWQYARFLNGQTTRRWRAVNVHNTPEKRRASMERYLQALAQVCRGGSASPEKETNGLGGLSSLGRKARLSTGHDDVHISVSKIRTERMVKWLAEMQLVQKQKRAVTAGRAMRVIAATQKEDAYQYGFETKKQTRTFWSHSWRTPVWKKAGLLFLCYNGLAATIIASLGAGVPFGLSSGNLIPGYTKQAWSGFPVEIGPWCLLTGFLLFCIVVYLWRSQELVWIDLVCIHQTDAVLRQQGIRSLAGNIKNAKGMIVVWDDTWVDRLWCIFELAAFMKSQGQAAKQHLTILPTTWYSFWVAQFGLAFAVMLGNIMLPFENMLPAVLGLLGFLTAAIVLEMLIFNFYSQVDALDARLRNFSLDNTQCACCTSGHRDKDGMVVGCDKDVLVQCMCQWFGSAEACEANISSTVADALREKLGKFPYPYWAMLSTCLPLVWAYMDHAAARIREESWQQAGAVVLDFLAWYFNVLPAIATFTIAMVRKTRTCSTIRLNRWLCRIAHVMFHLLAQAGDRLCISLATERLQSEALFFAASLVPALAAWWARRI
;
A
#
# COMPACT_ATOMS: atom_id res chain seq x y z
N MET A 1 48.12 -14.75 -14.49
CA MET A 1 47.86 -13.64 -13.53
C MET A 1 47.59 -12.29 -14.22
N ASP A 2 47.86 -12.13 -15.52
CA ASP A 2 47.68 -10.83 -16.21
C ASP A 2 46.23 -10.46 -16.61
N ALA A 3 45.26 -11.37 -16.44
CA ALA A 3 43.85 -11.11 -16.76
C ALA A 3 43.12 -10.18 -15.75
N TRP A 4 43.71 -9.90 -14.58
CA TRP A 4 43.06 -9.14 -13.50
C TRP A 4 43.43 -7.66 -13.44
N LYS A 5 44.47 -7.23 -14.16
CA LYS A 5 44.95 -5.83 -14.18
C LYS A 5 43.92 -4.81 -14.71
N PRO A 6 43.12 -5.08 -15.77
CA PRO A 6 42.16 -4.08 -16.25
C PRO A 6 40.95 -3.91 -15.32
N VAL A 7 40.61 -4.93 -14.52
CA VAL A 7 39.49 -4.91 -13.55
C VAL A 7 39.82 -4.07 -12.31
N LEU A 8 41.07 -4.12 -11.84
CA LEU A 8 41.55 -3.31 -10.72
C LEU A 8 41.70 -1.83 -11.09
N ALA A 9 42.07 -1.52 -12.34
CA ALA A 9 42.20 -0.15 -12.83
C ALA A 9 40.85 0.59 -12.95
N THR A 10 39.75 -0.13 -13.25
CA THR A 10 38.40 0.48 -13.29
C THR A 10 37.81 0.73 -11.91
N ALA A 11 38.26 -0.01 -10.88
CA ALA A 11 37.77 0.11 -9.51
C ALA A 11 38.42 1.25 -8.70
N LEU A 12 39.60 1.75 -9.10
CA LEU A 12 40.38 2.74 -8.32
C LEU A 12 40.18 4.20 -8.74
N VAL A 13 39.60 4.47 -9.91
CA VAL A 13 39.29 5.83 -10.39
C VAL A 13 38.18 6.53 -9.58
N PRO A 14 37.13 5.85 -9.05
CA PRO A 14 36.10 6.51 -8.24
C PRO A 14 36.60 6.99 -6.87
N THR A 15 37.67 6.39 -6.33
CA THR A 15 38.17 6.68 -4.97
C THR A 15 38.90 8.02 -4.84
N LEU A 16 39.48 8.55 -5.92
CA LEU A 16 40.22 9.82 -5.90
C LEU A 16 39.34 11.05 -6.14
N GLY A 17 38.11 10.88 -6.67
CA GLY A 17 37.15 11.98 -6.88
C GLY A 17 36.40 12.43 -5.61
N VAL A 18 36.48 11.67 -4.52
CA VAL A 18 35.68 11.90 -3.30
C VAL A 18 36.22 13.06 -2.45
N GLY A 19 37.53 13.36 -2.52
CA GLY A 19 38.15 14.42 -1.71
C GLY A 19 37.70 15.84 -2.05
N VAL A 20 37.42 16.10 -3.33
CA VAL A 20 37.09 17.45 -3.84
C VAL A 20 35.61 17.80 -3.63
N LEU A 21 34.73 16.82 -3.41
CA LEU A 21 33.29 17.03 -3.20
C LEU A 21 32.90 17.18 -1.70
N SER A 22 33.88 17.19 -0.80
CA SER A 22 33.70 17.23 0.65
C SER A 22 33.13 18.54 1.21
N ARG A 23 33.02 19.61 0.40
CA ARG A 23 32.23 20.80 0.80
C ARG A 23 30.75 20.58 0.48
N GLU A 24 30.08 19.97 1.44
CA GLU A 24 28.69 19.49 1.46
C GLU A 24 27.66 20.50 0.88
N SER A 25 27.87 21.80 1.08
CA SER A 25 26.94 22.84 0.62
C SER A 25 27.11 23.24 -0.85
N VAL A 26 28.32 23.06 -1.41
CA VAL A 26 28.64 23.33 -2.81
C VAL A 26 28.28 22.12 -3.65
N PHE A 27 28.60 20.90 -3.20
CA PHE A 27 28.19 19.67 -3.87
C PHE A 27 26.67 19.57 -3.97
N ARG A 28 25.93 19.87 -2.89
CA ARG A 28 24.47 19.83 -2.91
C ARG A 28 23.85 20.90 -3.83
N ARG A 29 24.43 22.10 -3.90
CA ARG A 29 23.99 23.16 -4.82
C ARG A 29 24.30 22.79 -6.27
N LEU A 30 25.52 22.33 -6.55
CA LEU A 30 25.93 21.87 -7.87
C LEU A 30 25.09 20.67 -8.32
N LEU A 31 24.76 19.71 -7.46
CA LEU A 31 24.02 18.52 -7.85
C LEU A 31 22.53 18.80 -8.08
N VAL A 32 21.92 19.69 -7.28
CA VAL A 32 20.56 20.19 -7.57
C VAL A 32 20.55 21.03 -8.85
N GLN A 33 21.56 21.87 -9.06
CA GLN A 33 21.70 22.64 -10.30
C GLN A 33 21.98 21.73 -11.50
N PHE A 34 22.82 20.71 -11.39
CA PHE A 34 23.08 19.71 -12.43
C PHE A 34 21.86 18.86 -12.71
N PHE A 35 21.06 18.49 -11.70
CA PHE A 35 19.82 17.77 -11.91
C PHE A 35 18.75 18.65 -12.57
N LEU A 36 18.58 19.89 -12.13
CA LEU A 36 17.69 20.85 -12.77
C LEU A 36 18.16 21.22 -14.18
N LEU A 37 19.47 21.32 -14.40
CA LEU A 37 20.08 21.55 -15.71
C LEU A 37 19.90 20.30 -16.58
N ALA A 38 20.12 19.09 -16.08
CA ALA A 38 19.88 17.85 -16.79
C ALA A 38 18.40 17.68 -17.15
N LEU A 39 17.47 18.08 -16.28
CA LEU A 39 16.03 18.08 -16.57
C LEU A 39 15.65 19.17 -17.59
N ARG A 40 16.24 20.37 -17.46
CA ARG A 40 16.05 21.50 -18.38
C ARG A 40 16.78 21.32 -19.71
N VAL A 41 17.76 20.43 -19.80
CA VAL A 41 18.46 20.05 -21.03
C VAL A 41 17.78 18.83 -21.64
N SER A 42 17.38 17.83 -20.84
CA SER A 42 16.70 16.63 -21.34
C SER A 42 15.33 16.91 -21.91
N THR A 43 14.59 17.89 -21.39
CA THR A 43 13.27 18.27 -21.92
C THR A 43 13.38 18.86 -23.34
N PRO A 44 14.17 19.92 -23.62
CA PRO A 44 14.38 20.41 -24.97
C PRO A 44 15.17 19.41 -25.83
N THR A 45 16.06 18.58 -25.27
CA THR A 45 16.73 17.51 -26.04
C THR A 45 15.74 16.43 -26.45
N ALA A 46 14.80 16.05 -25.60
CA ALA A 46 13.71 15.13 -25.94
C ALA A 46 12.76 15.76 -26.96
N VAL A 47 12.48 17.06 -26.87
CA VAL A 47 11.72 17.81 -27.90
C VAL A 47 12.50 17.90 -29.21
N VAL A 48 13.81 18.12 -29.19
CA VAL A 48 14.67 18.13 -30.39
C VAL A 48 14.78 16.74 -31.00
N PHE A 49 14.88 15.67 -30.19
CA PHE A 49 14.80 14.30 -30.67
C PHE A 49 13.42 14.00 -31.23
N LEU A 50 12.34 14.46 -30.60
CA LEU A 50 10.98 14.34 -31.11
C LEU A 50 10.84 15.06 -32.46
N LEU A 51 11.30 16.31 -32.55
CA LEU A 51 11.26 17.12 -33.77
C LEU A 51 12.16 16.57 -34.87
N ARG A 52 13.34 16.03 -34.52
CA ARG A 52 14.25 15.35 -35.46
C ARG A 52 13.67 14.02 -35.93
N SER A 53 13.06 13.25 -35.05
CA SER A 53 12.32 12.02 -35.40
C SER A 53 11.08 12.34 -36.22
N VAL A 54 10.40 13.45 -35.99
CA VAL A 54 9.29 13.91 -36.85
C VAL A 54 9.86 14.35 -38.21
N TRP A 55 10.91 15.17 -38.25
CA TRP A 55 11.54 15.66 -39.49
C TRP A 55 12.08 14.53 -40.37
N LEU A 56 12.81 13.56 -39.79
CA LEU A 56 13.34 12.40 -40.52
C LEU A 56 12.24 11.52 -41.13
N TYR A 57 11.02 11.57 -40.58
CA TYR A 57 9.87 10.79 -41.06
C TYR A 57 8.83 11.61 -41.84
N VAL A 58 8.98 12.93 -41.91
CA VAL A 58 8.17 13.86 -42.73
C VAL A 58 8.81 14.14 -44.10
N GLY A 59 9.91 13.45 -44.44
CA GLY A 59 10.49 13.48 -45.78
C GLY A 59 9.45 13.17 -46.88
N PRO A 60 9.41 13.91 -48.00
CA PRO A 60 8.31 13.88 -48.99
C PRO A 60 7.99 12.52 -49.63
N ARG A 61 8.79 11.48 -49.41
CA ARG A 61 8.66 10.18 -50.09
C ARG A 61 8.15 9.04 -49.20
N HIS A 62 8.20 9.12 -47.87
CA HIS A 62 7.84 7.99 -46.98
C HIS A 62 7.11 8.41 -45.69
N PHE A 63 6.11 9.29 -45.79
CA PHE A 63 5.28 9.64 -44.64
C PHE A 63 4.33 8.49 -44.26
N HIS A 64 4.64 7.79 -43.18
CA HIS A 64 3.75 6.78 -42.60
C HIS A 64 3.08 7.31 -41.32
N PRO A 65 1.85 7.85 -41.41
CA PRO A 65 1.18 8.52 -40.29
C PRO A 65 0.99 7.62 -39.06
N ARG A 66 0.85 6.30 -39.26
CA ARG A 66 0.73 5.33 -38.17
C ARG A 66 2.01 5.21 -37.33
N LYS A 67 3.20 5.29 -37.95
CA LYS A 67 4.47 5.25 -37.21
C LYS A 67 4.70 6.55 -36.44
N LEU A 68 4.41 7.69 -37.08
CA LEU A 68 4.48 9.00 -36.43
C LEU A 68 3.59 9.07 -35.18
N LEU A 69 2.34 8.62 -35.30
CA LEU A 69 1.40 8.56 -34.18
C LEU A 69 1.90 7.65 -33.06
N LYS A 70 2.44 6.47 -33.39
CA LYS A 70 2.99 5.53 -32.40
C LYS A 70 4.16 6.13 -31.61
N TYR A 71 5.11 6.78 -32.28
CA TYR A 71 6.25 7.41 -31.61
C TYR A 71 5.83 8.66 -30.83
N GLY A 72 4.92 9.47 -31.37
CA GLY A 72 4.35 10.62 -30.67
C GLY A 72 3.65 10.23 -29.36
N LEU A 73 2.85 9.17 -29.38
CA LEU A 73 2.18 8.64 -28.18
C LEU A 73 3.17 8.10 -27.14
N ILE A 74 4.21 7.35 -27.56
CA ILE A 74 5.24 6.84 -26.64
C ILE A 74 5.99 7.98 -25.95
N SER A 75 6.41 8.99 -26.71
CA SER A 75 7.10 10.15 -26.17
C SER A 75 6.20 11.01 -25.27
N TRP A 76 4.92 11.16 -25.63
CA TRP A 76 3.93 11.83 -24.78
C TRP A 76 3.71 11.10 -23.45
N SER A 77 3.52 9.78 -23.47
CA SER A 77 3.36 8.98 -22.25
C SER A 77 4.60 9.04 -21.34
N LEU A 78 5.80 9.10 -21.91
CA LEU A 78 7.04 9.27 -21.14
C LEU A 78 7.09 10.66 -20.48
N ALA A 79 6.77 11.72 -21.22
CA ALA A 79 6.72 13.09 -20.71
C ALA A 79 5.65 13.24 -19.61
N GLU A 80 4.47 12.65 -19.80
CA GLU A 80 3.39 12.65 -18.83
C GLU A 80 3.75 11.90 -17.55
N THR A 81 4.46 10.76 -17.67
CA THR A 81 4.97 10.01 -16.50
C THR A 81 5.98 10.84 -15.69
N LEU A 82 6.92 11.51 -16.37
CA LEU A 82 7.89 12.38 -15.72
C LEU A 82 7.22 13.60 -15.06
N PHE A 83 6.18 14.16 -15.71
CA PHE A 83 5.38 15.25 -15.17
C PHE A 83 4.58 14.84 -13.92
N TRP A 84 3.97 13.65 -13.91
CA TRP A 84 3.28 13.12 -12.73
C TRP A 84 4.22 12.89 -11.55
N ILE A 85 5.44 12.39 -11.79
CA ILE A 85 6.46 12.25 -10.76
C ILE A 85 6.83 13.63 -10.19
N TYR A 86 6.99 14.65 -11.05
CA TYR A 86 7.24 16.03 -10.63
C TYR A 86 6.09 16.60 -9.79
N ILE A 87 4.85 16.51 -10.26
CA ILE A 87 3.64 16.96 -9.55
C ILE A 87 3.52 16.27 -8.19
N TRP A 88 3.74 14.95 -8.13
CA TRP A 88 3.66 14.20 -6.88
C TRP A 88 4.73 14.63 -5.88
N GLN A 89 5.97 14.86 -6.32
CA GLN A 89 7.03 15.38 -5.46
C GLN A 89 6.72 16.81 -4.99
N TYR A 90 6.19 17.66 -5.87
CA TYR A 90 5.80 19.03 -5.54
C TYR A 90 4.65 19.07 -4.54
N ALA A 91 3.60 18.26 -4.75
CA ALA A 91 2.49 18.09 -3.82
C ALA A 91 2.97 17.57 -2.45
N ARG A 92 3.90 16.62 -2.43
CA ARG A 92 4.50 16.12 -1.18
C ARG A 92 5.31 17.18 -0.46
N PHE A 93 6.06 18.01 -1.19
CA PHE A 93 6.80 19.14 -0.63
C PHE A 93 5.86 20.19 -0.02
N LEU A 94 4.81 20.57 -0.75
CA LEU A 94 3.79 21.50 -0.26
C LEU A 94 3.06 20.94 0.97
N ASN A 95 2.63 19.67 0.92
CA ASN A 95 2.01 18.99 2.07
C ASN A 95 2.96 18.91 3.28
N GLY A 96 4.26 18.71 3.05
CA GLY A 96 5.26 18.77 4.11
C GLY A 96 5.41 20.15 4.74
N GLN A 97 5.33 21.22 3.94
CA GLN A 97 5.39 22.60 4.44
C GLN A 97 4.13 23.00 5.20
N THR A 98 2.94 22.69 4.67
CA THR A 98 1.66 22.94 5.37
C THR A 98 1.60 22.15 6.68
N THR A 99 2.05 20.89 6.70
CA THR A 99 2.09 20.08 7.95
C THR A 99 3.06 20.66 8.99
N ARG A 100 4.24 21.14 8.58
CA ARG A 100 5.20 21.78 9.50
C ARG A 100 4.68 23.10 10.06
N ARG A 101 4.05 23.94 9.22
CA ARG A 101 3.45 25.20 9.65
C ARG A 101 2.25 24.97 10.57
N TRP A 102 1.42 23.96 10.29
CA TRP A 102 0.32 23.55 11.17
C TRP A 102 0.82 23.05 12.54
N ARG A 103 1.90 22.26 12.58
CA ARG A 103 2.52 21.87 13.85
C ARG A 103 3.06 23.07 14.62
N ALA A 104 3.63 24.06 13.95
CA ALA A 104 4.09 25.30 14.61
C ALA A 104 2.92 26.07 15.25
N VAL A 105 1.73 26.07 14.64
CA VAL A 105 0.51 26.62 15.27
C VAL A 105 0.15 25.84 16.53
N ASN A 106 0.20 24.50 16.50
CA ASN A 106 -0.19 23.65 17.63
C ASN A 106 0.82 23.62 18.81
N VAL A 107 2.06 24.09 18.63
CA VAL A 107 3.08 24.13 19.70
C VAL A 107 2.84 25.26 20.71
N HIS A 108 1.97 26.22 20.42
CA HIS A 108 1.70 27.32 21.36
C HIS A 108 0.75 26.90 22.50
N ASN A 109 1.20 27.08 23.74
CA ASN A 109 0.44 26.70 24.94
C ASN A 109 -0.78 27.58 25.22
N THR A 110 -0.80 28.83 24.75
CA THR A 110 -1.93 29.75 25.01
C THR A 110 -2.86 29.88 23.80
N PRO A 111 -4.19 30.02 24.01
CA PRO A 111 -5.16 30.21 22.94
C PRO A 111 -4.86 31.42 22.05
N GLU A 112 -4.38 32.53 22.63
CA GLU A 112 -4.09 33.77 21.91
C GLU A 112 -2.92 33.59 20.93
N LYS A 113 -1.86 32.89 21.36
CA LYS A 113 -0.69 32.61 20.50
C LYS A 113 -1.05 31.63 19.38
N ARG A 114 -1.92 30.65 19.64
CA ARG A 114 -2.46 29.76 18.60
C ARG A 114 -3.28 30.55 17.57
N ARG A 115 -4.16 31.45 18.02
CA ARG A 115 -4.97 32.31 17.15
C ARG A 115 -4.11 33.22 16.28
N ALA A 116 -3.13 33.92 16.87
CA ALA A 116 -2.22 34.80 16.14
C ALA A 116 -1.29 34.06 15.15
N SER A 117 -0.93 32.80 15.44
CA SER A 117 -0.15 31.95 14.53
C SER A 117 -1.01 31.41 13.39
N MET A 118 -2.27 31.07 13.69
CA MET A 118 -3.28 30.67 12.69
C MET A 118 -3.61 31.82 11.73
N GLU A 119 -3.83 33.03 12.24
CA GLU A 119 -4.10 34.21 11.41
C GLU A 119 -2.94 34.51 10.46
N ARG A 120 -1.68 34.43 10.92
CA ARG A 120 -0.50 34.55 10.05
C ARG A 120 -0.41 33.46 8.98
N TYR A 121 -0.77 32.23 9.34
CA TYR A 121 -0.82 31.12 8.38
C TYR A 121 -1.91 31.33 7.32
N LEU A 122 -3.10 31.77 7.73
CA LEU A 122 -4.21 32.07 6.84
C LEU A 122 -3.90 33.29 5.94
N GLN A 123 -3.24 34.32 6.46
CA GLN A 123 -2.77 35.46 5.68
C GLN A 123 -1.71 35.05 4.64
N ALA A 124 -0.77 34.18 5.01
CA ALA A 124 0.21 33.64 4.07
C ALA A 124 -0.44 32.79 2.97
N LEU A 125 -1.46 31.99 3.29
CA LEU A 125 -2.25 31.26 2.31
C LEU A 125 -3.03 32.22 1.40
N ALA A 126 -3.66 33.25 1.97
CA ALA A 126 -4.37 34.26 1.21
C ALA A 126 -3.43 35.04 0.26
N GLN A 127 -2.20 35.36 0.68
CA GLN A 127 -1.18 35.99 -0.18
C GLN A 127 -0.76 35.08 -1.34
N VAL A 128 -0.57 33.78 -1.10
CA VAL A 128 -0.24 32.82 -2.15
C VAL A 128 -1.41 32.66 -3.14
N CYS A 129 -2.65 32.63 -2.64
CA CYS A 129 -3.85 32.52 -3.47
C CYS A 129 -4.16 33.80 -4.27
N ARG A 130 -3.74 34.98 -3.77
CA ARG A 130 -3.98 36.28 -4.44
C ARG A 130 -2.96 36.63 -5.53
N GLY A 131 -2.03 35.73 -5.85
CA GLY A 131 -1.20 35.86 -7.06
C GLY A 131 -0.49 37.21 -7.20
N GLY A 132 0.44 37.52 -6.30
CA GLY A 132 1.59 38.41 -6.54
C GLY A 132 1.37 39.78 -7.20
N SER A 133 0.16 40.36 -7.16
CA SER A 133 -0.12 41.66 -7.76
C SER A 133 -0.93 42.52 -6.79
N ALA A 134 -0.22 43.24 -5.92
CA ALA A 134 -0.62 44.55 -5.42
C ALA A 134 0.42 45.10 -4.43
N SER A 135 0.92 46.28 -4.77
CA SER A 135 1.61 47.23 -3.88
C SER A 135 0.71 47.62 -2.70
N PRO A 136 1.24 47.92 -1.50
CA PRO A 136 0.42 48.32 -0.36
C PRO A 136 0.01 49.79 -0.49
N GLU A 137 -1.25 50.01 -0.84
CA GLU A 137 -1.92 51.29 -0.61
C GLU A 137 -2.27 51.40 0.88
N LYS A 138 -1.81 52.50 1.49
CA LYS A 138 -2.09 52.86 2.88
C LYS A 138 -3.56 53.23 3.00
N GLU A 139 -4.32 52.47 3.80
CA GLU A 139 -5.60 52.96 4.32
C GLU A 139 -5.58 53.06 5.84
N THR A 140 -5.98 54.24 6.25
CA THR A 140 -5.99 54.85 7.57
C THR A 140 -7.19 54.43 8.40
N ASN A 141 -6.95 54.28 9.71
CA ASN A 141 -7.83 54.59 10.84
C ASN A 141 -9.35 54.67 10.61
N GLY A 142 -10.07 53.79 11.31
CA GLY A 142 -11.50 53.92 11.59
C GLY A 142 -11.91 53.15 12.84
N LEU A 143 -11.77 53.81 14.00
CA LEU A 143 -12.43 53.44 15.26
C LEU A 143 -13.95 53.61 15.12
N GLY A 144 -14.73 52.64 15.60
CA GLY A 144 -16.19 52.78 15.72
C GLY A 144 -16.80 51.55 16.35
N GLY A 145 -17.29 51.67 17.59
CA GLY A 145 -17.68 50.56 18.44
C GLY A 145 -19.01 49.88 18.12
N LEU A 146 -19.29 48.81 18.87
CA LEU A 146 -20.65 48.46 19.28
C LEU A 146 -20.59 47.52 20.49
N SER A 147 -20.96 48.10 21.61
CA SER A 147 -21.37 47.48 22.85
C SER A 147 -22.73 46.78 22.71
N SER A 148 -23.05 45.97 23.72
CA SER A 148 -24.35 45.40 24.05
C SER A 148 -24.72 44.07 23.36
N LEU A 149 -24.48 42.97 24.08
CA LEU A 149 -25.33 41.79 23.97
C LEU A 149 -25.78 41.37 25.36
N GLY A 150 -27.06 41.66 25.56
CA GLY A 150 -27.83 41.49 26.78
C GLY A 150 -27.77 40.09 27.36
N ARG A 151 -27.48 40.08 28.65
CA ARG A 151 -27.75 39.05 29.64
C ARG A 151 -29.25 38.68 29.58
N LYS A 152 -29.60 37.49 29.07
CA LYS A 152 -30.91 36.85 29.29
C LYS A 152 -30.67 35.49 29.95
N ALA A 153 -30.54 35.52 31.28
CA ALA A 153 -30.70 34.34 32.12
C ALA A 153 -32.21 34.03 32.18
N ARG A 154 -32.63 32.98 31.48
CA ARG A 154 -33.99 32.45 31.55
C ARG A 154 -33.92 31.23 32.48
N LEU A 155 -34.52 31.35 33.65
CA LEU A 155 -34.77 30.25 34.59
C LEU A 155 -35.70 29.23 33.91
N SER A 156 -35.15 28.07 33.51
CA SER A 156 -35.89 26.85 33.16
C SER A 156 -35.64 25.78 34.22
N THR A 157 -36.09 26.04 35.44
CA THR A 157 -36.00 25.06 36.53
C THR A 157 -37.19 24.12 36.47
N GLY A 158 -36.95 22.85 36.12
CA GLY A 158 -37.88 21.75 36.41
C GLY A 158 -38.02 20.66 35.37
N HIS A 159 -37.74 20.92 34.08
CA HIS A 159 -37.95 19.90 33.03
C HIS A 159 -36.67 19.15 32.61
N ASP A 160 -35.50 19.76 32.81
CA ASP A 160 -34.21 19.18 32.40
C ASP A 160 -33.78 18.01 33.31
N ASP A 161 -34.13 18.04 34.60
CA ASP A 161 -33.71 17.01 35.56
C ASP A 161 -34.32 15.62 35.27
N VAL A 162 -35.55 15.57 34.75
CA VAL A 162 -36.21 14.30 34.40
C VAL A 162 -35.54 13.65 33.19
N HIS A 163 -35.17 14.43 32.17
CA HIS A 163 -34.49 13.92 30.98
C HIS A 163 -33.08 13.38 31.30
N ILE A 164 -32.37 13.99 32.24
CA ILE A 164 -31.07 13.53 32.70
C ILE A 164 -31.19 12.15 33.37
N SER A 165 -32.21 11.94 34.21
CA SER A 165 -32.40 10.65 34.89
C SER A 165 -32.67 9.47 33.94
N VAL A 166 -33.52 9.66 32.93
CA VAL A 166 -33.88 8.61 31.96
C VAL A 166 -32.71 8.24 31.06
N SER A 167 -31.93 9.24 30.62
CA SER A 167 -30.74 9.00 29.79
C SER A 167 -29.68 8.20 30.54
N LYS A 168 -29.45 8.51 31.83
CA LYS A 168 -28.51 7.79 32.68
C LYS A 168 -28.90 6.31 32.87
N ILE A 169 -30.18 6.04 33.17
CA ILE A 169 -30.70 4.66 33.31
C ILE A 169 -30.53 3.88 31.99
N ARG A 170 -30.76 4.51 30.84
CA ARG A 170 -30.58 3.87 29.52
C ARG A 170 -29.11 3.53 29.25
N THR A 171 -28.19 4.42 29.62
CA THR A 171 -26.75 4.21 29.52
C THR A 171 -26.30 3.04 30.40
N GLU A 172 -26.66 3.04 31.69
CA GLU A 172 -26.27 1.96 32.62
C GLU A 172 -26.76 0.58 32.17
N ARG A 173 -28.00 0.49 31.68
CA ARG A 173 -28.53 -0.77 31.12
C ARG A 173 -27.74 -1.21 29.89
N MET A 174 -27.39 -0.27 29.00
CA MET A 174 -26.62 -0.58 27.80
C MET A 174 -25.20 -1.03 28.12
N VAL A 175 -24.56 -0.39 29.09
CA VAL A 175 -23.23 -0.74 29.59
C VAL A 175 -23.24 -2.14 30.19
N LYS A 176 -24.16 -2.42 31.13
CA LYS A 176 -24.29 -3.75 31.73
C LYS A 176 -24.44 -4.83 30.67
N TRP A 177 -25.29 -4.58 29.68
CA TRP A 177 -25.56 -5.52 28.61
C TRP A 177 -24.32 -5.78 27.73
N LEU A 178 -23.66 -4.72 27.27
CA LEU A 178 -22.43 -4.84 26.46
C LEU A 178 -21.32 -5.55 27.23
N ALA A 179 -21.20 -5.24 28.53
CA ALA A 179 -20.17 -5.79 29.38
C ALA A 179 -20.32 -7.30 29.61
N GLU A 180 -21.56 -7.80 29.65
CA GLU A 180 -21.85 -9.24 29.74
C GLU A 180 -21.45 -10.01 28.46
N MET A 181 -21.17 -9.31 27.34
CA MET A 181 -20.83 -9.89 26.04
C MET A 181 -21.82 -10.97 25.59
N GLN A 182 -23.11 -10.74 25.87
CA GLN A 182 -24.19 -11.64 25.46
C GLN A 182 -24.67 -11.29 24.05
N LEU A 183 -25.56 -12.11 23.49
CA LEU A 183 -26.25 -11.83 22.23
C LEU A 183 -27.70 -11.44 22.56
N VAL A 184 -28.25 -10.40 21.91
CA VAL A 184 -29.64 -9.97 22.15
C VAL A 184 -30.61 -11.04 21.70
N GLN A 185 -30.26 -11.71 20.61
CA GLN A 185 -31.00 -12.83 20.05
C GLN A 185 -30.12 -14.07 20.06
N LYS A 186 -30.72 -15.24 20.22
CA LYS A 186 -30.00 -16.53 20.13
C LYS A 186 -29.36 -16.73 18.74
N GLN A 187 -29.83 -16.03 17.72
CA GLN A 187 -29.32 -16.10 16.36
C GLN A 187 -28.26 -15.02 16.10
N LYS A 188 -27.12 -15.45 15.55
CA LYS A 188 -26.04 -14.57 15.11
C LYS A 188 -26.33 -14.15 13.68
N ARG A 189 -26.10 -12.89 13.31
CA ARG A 189 -26.06 -12.52 11.89
C ARG A 189 -24.64 -12.66 11.36
N ALA A 190 -24.53 -13.11 10.13
CA ALA A 190 -23.27 -13.21 9.40
C ALA A 190 -23.50 -12.91 7.92
N VAL A 191 -22.42 -12.76 7.19
CA VAL A 191 -22.44 -12.63 5.73
C VAL A 191 -21.27 -13.44 5.17
N THR A 192 -21.40 -13.98 3.97
CA THR A 192 -20.26 -14.61 3.28
C THR A 192 -19.25 -13.54 2.89
N ALA A 193 -17.95 -13.79 3.04
CA ALA A 193 -16.88 -12.85 2.68
C ALA A 193 -17.05 -12.29 1.26
N GLY A 194 -17.39 -13.13 0.27
CA GLY A 194 -17.63 -12.70 -1.12
C GLY A 194 -18.82 -11.74 -1.30
N ARG A 195 -19.84 -11.79 -0.44
CA ARG A 195 -20.92 -10.78 -0.42
C ARG A 195 -20.48 -9.52 0.33
N ALA A 196 -19.83 -9.67 1.48
CA ALA A 196 -19.32 -8.56 2.28
C ALA A 196 -18.37 -7.66 1.46
N MET A 197 -17.41 -8.25 0.73
CA MET A 197 -16.47 -7.50 -0.11
C MET A 197 -17.18 -6.70 -1.22
N ARG A 198 -18.22 -7.27 -1.84
CA ARG A 198 -19.01 -6.57 -2.87
C ARG A 198 -19.82 -5.42 -2.29
N VAL A 199 -20.43 -5.61 -1.13
CA VAL A 199 -21.14 -4.54 -0.41
C VAL A 199 -20.18 -3.40 -0.07
N ILE A 200 -19.01 -3.72 0.49
CA ILE A 200 -17.98 -2.72 0.78
C ILE A 200 -17.60 -2.00 -0.51
N ALA A 201 -17.26 -2.73 -1.58
CA ALA A 201 -16.84 -2.15 -2.86
C ALA A 201 -17.90 -1.26 -3.52
N ALA A 202 -19.19 -1.58 -3.37
CA ALA A 202 -20.28 -0.82 -3.97
C ALA A 202 -20.50 0.56 -3.35
N THR A 203 -19.79 0.91 -2.26
CA THR A 203 -19.90 2.22 -1.58
C THR A 203 -21.35 2.62 -1.26
N GLN A 204 -22.24 1.64 -1.04
CA GLN A 204 -23.67 1.93 -0.91
C GLN A 204 -23.91 2.82 0.31
N LYS A 205 -24.61 3.93 0.08
CA LYS A 205 -25.22 4.77 1.13
C LYS A 205 -26.45 4.11 1.75
N GLU A 206 -26.98 3.09 1.09
CA GLU A 206 -28.17 2.33 1.50
C GLU A 206 -27.83 1.24 2.51
N ASP A 207 -28.87 0.76 3.20
CA ASP A 207 -28.74 -0.23 4.26
C ASP A 207 -28.35 -1.61 3.70
N ALA A 208 -27.14 -2.06 4.01
CA ALA A 208 -26.63 -3.35 3.57
C ALA A 208 -27.14 -4.53 4.41
N TYR A 209 -28.01 -4.29 5.39
CA TYR A 209 -28.50 -5.30 6.32
C TYR A 209 -29.13 -6.53 5.66
N GLN A 210 -29.80 -6.33 4.53
CA GLN A 210 -30.44 -7.38 3.72
C GLN A 210 -29.47 -8.42 3.15
N TYR A 211 -28.18 -8.09 3.02
CA TYR A 211 -27.17 -9.04 2.53
C TYR A 211 -26.68 -10.00 3.61
N GLY A 212 -26.90 -9.66 4.88
CA GLY A 212 -26.65 -10.52 6.02
C GLY A 212 -27.77 -11.55 6.21
N PHE A 213 -27.46 -12.63 6.90
CA PHE A 213 -28.43 -13.66 7.26
C PHE A 213 -28.16 -14.20 8.65
N GLU A 214 -29.19 -14.73 9.29
CA GLU A 214 -29.07 -15.39 10.58
C GLU A 214 -28.42 -16.76 10.43
N THR A 215 -27.56 -17.10 11.37
CA THR A 215 -26.84 -18.36 11.41
C THR A 215 -26.67 -18.84 12.86
N LYS A 216 -26.76 -20.15 13.04
CA LYS A 216 -26.38 -20.82 14.30
C LYS A 216 -24.87 -21.08 14.36
N LYS A 217 -24.20 -21.07 13.21
CA LYS A 217 -22.75 -21.33 13.12
C LYS A 217 -21.97 -20.14 13.68
N GLN A 218 -20.86 -20.42 14.33
CA GLN A 218 -19.89 -19.38 14.70
C GLN A 218 -19.33 -18.73 13.44
N THR A 219 -19.12 -17.41 13.49
CA THR A 219 -18.42 -16.69 12.43
C THR A 219 -16.94 -17.05 12.48
N ARG A 220 -16.33 -17.22 11.31
CA ARG A 220 -14.92 -17.58 11.24
C ARG A 220 -14.05 -16.37 11.57
N THR A 221 -14.41 -15.21 11.04
CA THR A 221 -13.66 -13.97 11.28
C THR A 221 -14.59 -12.79 11.55
N PHE A 222 -14.20 -11.95 12.50
CA PHE A 222 -14.76 -10.61 12.72
C PHE A 222 -13.88 -9.58 12.01
N TRP A 223 -14.47 -8.70 11.20
CA TRP A 223 -13.73 -7.67 10.47
C TRP A 223 -13.86 -6.32 11.17
N SER A 224 -12.77 -5.85 11.79
CA SER A 224 -12.65 -4.49 12.29
C SER A 224 -11.98 -3.59 11.26
N HIS A 225 -12.51 -2.39 11.07
CA HIS A 225 -11.96 -1.45 10.09
C HIS A 225 -12.31 0.00 10.44
N SER A 226 -11.48 0.96 10.00
CA SER A 226 -11.83 2.38 10.10
C SER A 226 -12.58 2.83 8.85
N TRP A 227 -13.77 3.40 9.01
CA TRP A 227 -14.53 4.05 7.94
C TRP A 227 -13.80 5.19 7.20
N ARG A 228 -12.71 5.76 7.76
CA ARG A 228 -11.95 6.85 7.10
C ARG A 228 -11.14 6.41 5.89
N THR A 229 -10.70 5.15 5.87
CA THR A 229 -9.87 4.68 4.76
C THR A 229 -10.69 4.54 3.47
N PRO A 230 -10.11 4.93 2.32
CA PRO A 230 -10.74 4.75 1.01
C PRO A 230 -11.23 3.32 0.82
N VAL A 231 -12.51 3.20 0.48
CA VAL A 231 -13.24 1.93 0.40
C VAL A 231 -12.55 0.93 -0.54
N TRP A 232 -12.06 1.40 -1.69
CA TRP A 232 -11.37 0.56 -2.69
C TRP A 232 -10.10 -0.11 -2.15
N LYS A 233 -9.36 0.53 -1.22
CA LYS A 233 -8.17 -0.08 -0.61
C LYS A 233 -8.54 -1.25 0.29
N LYS A 234 -9.60 -1.09 1.07
CA LYS A 234 -10.10 -2.16 1.97
C LYS A 234 -10.67 -3.31 1.16
N ALA A 235 -11.57 -2.99 0.23
CA ALA A 235 -12.19 -3.99 -0.63
C ALA A 235 -11.13 -4.76 -1.42
N GLY A 236 -10.21 -4.05 -2.09
CA GLY A 236 -9.12 -4.66 -2.83
C GLY A 236 -8.22 -5.54 -1.97
N LEU A 237 -7.85 -5.09 -0.77
CA LEU A 237 -7.07 -5.91 0.17
C LEU A 237 -7.79 -7.19 0.57
N LEU A 238 -9.09 -7.09 0.86
CA LEU A 238 -9.92 -8.24 1.23
C LEU A 238 -10.10 -9.19 0.04
N PHE A 239 -10.31 -8.68 -1.18
CA PHE A 239 -10.37 -9.49 -2.39
C PHE A 239 -9.08 -10.27 -2.58
N LEU A 240 -7.91 -9.63 -2.45
CA LEU A 240 -6.63 -10.34 -2.52
C LEU A 240 -6.47 -11.37 -1.39
N CYS A 241 -6.88 -11.03 -0.17
CA CYS A 241 -6.75 -11.94 0.98
C CYS A 241 -7.61 -13.20 0.84
N TYR A 242 -8.85 -13.06 0.36
CA TYR A 242 -9.82 -14.17 0.28
C TYR A 242 -9.80 -14.90 -1.07
N ASN A 243 -9.50 -14.20 -2.16
CA ASN A 243 -9.59 -14.74 -3.51
C ASN A 243 -8.22 -14.89 -4.18
N GLY A 244 -7.15 -14.30 -3.64
CA GLY A 244 -5.83 -14.25 -4.29
C GLY A 244 -5.21 -15.62 -4.55
N LEU A 245 -5.38 -16.58 -3.63
CA LEU A 245 -4.88 -17.95 -3.84
C LEU A 245 -5.64 -18.66 -4.98
N ALA A 246 -6.97 -18.60 -4.97
CA ALA A 246 -7.79 -19.18 -6.04
C ALA A 246 -7.46 -18.53 -7.40
N ALA A 247 -7.31 -17.20 -7.42
CA ALA A 247 -6.90 -16.47 -8.61
C ALA A 247 -5.51 -16.89 -9.11
N THR A 248 -4.55 -17.07 -8.21
CA THR A 248 -3.19 -17.53 -8.56
C THR A 248 -3.22 -18.90 -9.22
N ILE A 249 -3.98 -19.85 -8.66
CA ILE A 249 -4.08 -21.23 -9.17
C ILE A 249 -4.80 -21.23 -10.53
N ILE A 250 -5.99 -20.65 -10.60
CA ILE A 250 -6.82 -20.67 -11.82
C ILE A 250 -6.15 -19.90 -12.95
N ALA A 251 -5.55 -18.74 -12.67
CA ALA A 251 -4.84 -17.96 -13.69
C ALA A 251 -3.63 -18.71 -14.25
N SER A 252 -2.85 -19.38 -13.39
CA SER A 252 -1.68 -20.16 -13.83
C SER A 252 -2.09 -21.40 -14.62
N LEU A 253 -3.13 -22.13 -14.19
CA LEU A 253 -3.69 -23.24 -14.96
C LEU A 253 -4.24 -22.76 -16.31
N GLY A 254 -4.95 -21.63 -16.31
CA GLY A 254 -5.49 -21.04 -17.53
C GLY A 254 -4.41 -20.51 -18.47
N ALA A 255 -3.28 -20.01 -17.96
CA ALA A 255 -2.09 -19.68 -18.76
C ALA A 255 -1.41 -20.94 -19.33
N GLY A 256 -1.61 -22.12 -18.73
CA GLY A 256 -1.14 -23.40 -19.27
C GLY A 256 -1.80 -23.79 -20.60
N VAL A 257 -3.03 -23.32 -20.85
CA VAL A 257 -3.74 -23.58 -22.12
C VAL A 257 -3.04 -22.91 -23.32
N PRO A 258 -2.84 -21.58 -23.36
CA PRO A 258 -2.08 -20.95 -24.44
C PRO A 258 -0.62 -21.40 -24.49
N PHE A 259 -0.03 -21.83 -23.38
CA PHE A 259 1.30 -22.46 -23.39
C PHE A 259 1.32 -23.73 -24.26
N GLY A 260 0.38 -24.65 -24.04
CA GLY A 260 0.25 -25.87 -24.83
C GLY A 260 -0.08 -25.59 -26.30
N LEU A 261 -1.04 -24.69 -26.55
CA LEU A 261 -1.41 -24.29 -27.91
C LEU A 261 -0.25 -23.62 -28.66
N SER A 262 0.51 -22.75 -27.99
CA SER A 262 1.67 -22.08 -28.57
C SER A 262 2.80 -23.06 -28.85
N SER A 263 3.03 -24.03 -27.96
CA SER A 263 4.04 -25.07 -28.13
C SER A 263 3.72 -25.98 -29.32
N GLY A 264 2.44 -26.28 -29.55
CA GLY A 264 1.97 -27.06 -30.71
C GLY A 264 1.75 -26.25 -32.00
N ASN A 265 2.22 -24.99 -32.04
CA ASN A 265 2.05 -24.08 -33.17
C ASN A 265 0.58 -23.86 -33.62
N LEU A 266 -0.38 -23.95 -32.70
CA LEU A 266 -1.82 -23.79 -32.96
C LEU A 266 -2.30 -22.33 -32.82
N ILE A 267 -1.50 -21.48 -32.19
CA ILE A 267 -1.77 -20.03 -32.08
C ILE A 267 -0.60 -19.22 -32.63
N PRO A 268 -0.87 -18.10 -33.32
CA PRO A 268 0.16 -17.34 -34.03
C PRO A 268 1.13 -16.68 -33.04
N GLY A 269 2.42 -16.68 -33.37
CA GLY A 269 3.38 -15.78 -32.75
C GLY A 269 3.79 -14.67 -33.71
N TYR A 270 4.78 -13.88 -33.33
CA TYR A 270 5.51 -13.02 -34.24
C TYR A 270 7.00 -13.31 -34.14
N THR A 271 7.70 -13.17 -35.26
CA THR A 271 9.14 -13.36 -35.30
C THR A 271 9.83 -12.24 -34.53
N LYS A 272 10.70 -12.63 -33.61
CA LYS A 272 11.49 -11.76 -32.77
C LYS A 272 12.92 -12.25 -32.75
N GLN A 273 13.90 -11.38 -32.97
CA GLN A 273 15.29 -11.76 -32.77
C GLN A 273 15.54 -12.04 -31.28
N ALA A 274 15.87 -13.29 -30.94
CA ALA A 274 16.23 -13.65 -29.59
C ALA A 274 17.62 -13.13 -29.24
N TRP A 275 17.94 -13.18 -27.95
CA TRP A 275 19.26 -12.81 -27.43
C TRP A 275 20.40 -13.67 -28.02
N SER A 276 20.09 -14.87 -28.51
CA SER A 276 21.01 -15.75 -29.24
C SER A 276 21.30 -15.28 -30.66
N GLY A 277 20.71 -14.18 -31.13
CA GLY A 277 20.83 -13.67 -32.50
C GLY A 277 19.91 -14.36 -33.51
N PHE A 278 19.35 -15.52 -33.18
CA PHE A 278 18.42 -16.27 -34.02
C PHE A 278 16.98 -15.75 -33.88
N PRO A 279 16.20 -15.70 -34.97
CA PRO A 279 14.78 -15.37 -34.91
C PRO A 279 14.00 -16.47 -34.19
N VAL A 280 13.09 -16.07 -33.30
CA VAL A 280 12.20 -16.93 -32.53
C VAL A 280 10.77 -16.45 -32.71
N GLU A 281 9.82 -17.36 -32.90
CA GLU A 281 8.41 -17.01 -32.97
C GLU A 281 7.78 -17.02 -31.57
N ILE A 282 7.41 -15.85 -31.05
CA ILE A 282 6.89 -15.69 -29.68
C ILE A 282 5.59 -14.89 -29.67
N GLY A 283 4.68 -15.21 -28.76
CA GLY A 283 3.45 -14.43 -28.50
C GLY A 283 3.20 -14.30 -27.00
N PRO A 284 2.54 -13.22 -26.52
CA PRO A 284 2.33 -12.96 -25.09
C PRO A 284 1.09 -13.68 -24.51
N TRP A 285 0.75 -14.84 -25.05
CA TRP A 285 -0.57 -15.44 -24.85
C TRP A 285 -0.76 -15.96 -23.42
N CYS A 286 0.27 -16.55 -22.83
CA CYS A 286 0.26 -16.99 -21.44
C CYS A 286 0.16 -15.79 -20.50
N LEU A 287 0.98 -14.75 -20.74
CA LEU A 287 0.96 -13.51 -19.95
C LEU A 287 -0.41 -12.83 -19.95
N LEU A 288 -1.00 -12.63 -21.13
CA LEU A 288 -2.30 -11.95 -21.25
C LEU A 288 -3.44 -12.78 -20.66
N THR A 289 -3.46 -14.08 -20.94
CA THR A 289 -4.51 -14.99 -20.43
C THR A 289 -4.41 -15.13 -18.91
N GLY A 290 -3.20 -15.34 -18.37
CA GLY A 290 -2.97 -15.40 -16.93
C GLY A 290 -3.38 -14.11 -16.23
N PHE A 291 -2.98 -12.95 -16.75
CA PHE A 291 -3.35 -11.65 -16.17
C PHE A 291 -4.87 -11.44 -16.18
N LEU A 292 -5.52 -11.69 -17.32
CA LEU A 292 -6.96 -11.53 -17.45
C LEU A 292 -7.72 -12.46 -16.50
N LEU A 293 -7.38 -13.76 -16.47
CA LEU A 293 -8.01 -14.72 -15.58
C LEU A 293 -7.76 -14.39 -14.11
N PHE A 294 -6.57 -13.90 -13.77
CA PHE A 294 -6.28 -13.46 -12.41
C PHE A 294 -7.22 -12.33 -11.99
N CYS A 295 -7.36 -11.28 -12.82
CA CYS A 295 -8.26 -10.17 -12.55
C CYS A 295 -9.73 -10.62 -12.43
N ILE A 296 -10.18 -11.48 -13.34
CA ILE A 296 -11.53 -12.05 -13.33
C ILE A 296 -11.77 -12.84 -12.04
N VAL A 297 -10.86 -13.75 -11.68
CA VAL A 297 -11.04 -14.61 -10.51
C VAL A 297 -10.93 -13.81 -9.21
N VAL A 298 -9.98 -12.89 -9.07
CA VAL A 298 -9.90 -12.03 -7.86
C VAL A 298 -11.22 -11.29 -7.63
N TYR A 299 -11.85 -10.77 -8.68
CA TYR A 299 -13.07 -9.98 -8.56
C TYR A 299 -14.34 -10.82 -8.45
N LEU A 300 -14.45 -11.92 -9.21
CA LEU A 300 -15.67 -12.72 -9.31
C LEU A 300 -15.71 -13.92 -8.36
N TRP A 301 -14.58 -14.35 -7.79
CA TRP A 301 -14.56 -15.49 -6.86
C TRP A 301 -15.39 -15.19 -5.61
N ARG A 302 -16.28 -16.11 -5.26
CA ARG A 302 -17.26 -15.95 -4.18
C ARG A 302 -16.82 -16.76 -2.97
N SER A 303 -15.89 -16.21 -2.18
CA SER A 303 -15.52 -16.83 -0.90
C SER A 303 -16.76 -17.03 -0.01
N GLN A 304 -16.97 -18.28 0.42
CA GLN A 304 -18.10 -18.72 1.24
C GLN A 304 -17.81 -18.62 2.75
N GLU A 305 -16.66 -18.08 3.14
CA GLU A 305 -16.32 -17.92 4.55
C GLU A 305 -17.33 -17.01 5.26
N LEU A 306 -17.88 -17.46 6.40
CA LEU A 306 -18.80 -16.66 7.20
C LEU A 306 -18.03 -15.62 8.02
N VAL A 307 -18.31 -14.35 7.75
CA VAL A 307 -17.69 -13.20 8.39
C VAL A 307 -18.73 -12.33 9.07
N TRP A 308 -18.29 -11.60 10.08
CA TRP A 308 -19.07 -10.56 10.73
C TRP A 308 -18.47 -9.20 10.38
N ILE A 309 -19.30 -8.28 9.88
CA ILE A 309 -18.92 -6.88 9.64
C ILE A 309 -20.10 -5.98 10.03
N ASP A 310 -19.80 -4.90 10.73
CA ASP A 310 -20.76 -3.91 11.24
C ASP A 310 -21.69 -3.37 10.15
N LEU A 311 -21.13 -3.01 8.98
CA LEU A 311 -21.87 -2.48 7.83
C LEU A 311 -23.05 -3.37 7.39
N VAL A 312 -22.90 -4.70 7.45
CA VAL A 312 -23.92 -5.66 6.97
C VAL A 312 -24.70 -6.29 8.11
N CYS A 313 -24.08 -6.46 9.28
CA CYS A 313 -24.67 -7.20 10.38
C CYS A 313 -25.48 -6.31 11.34
N ILE A 314 -25.31 -4.98 11.25
CA ILE A 314 -26.07 -3.99 12.01
C ILE A 314 -26.92 -3.17 11.03
N HIS A 315 -28.21 -3.03 11.34
CA HIS A 315 -29.14 -2.23 10.55
C HIS A 315 -28.73 -0.75 10.61
N GLN A 316 -28.48 -0.12 9.45
CA GLN A 316 -27.95 1.24 9.38
C GLN A 316 -29.03 2.33 9.41
N THR A 317 -30.30 1.97 9.18
CA THR A 317 -31.44 2.90 9.10
C THR A 317 -32.44 2.73 10.25
N ASP A 318 -32.96 1.52 10.49
CA ASP A 318 -33.88 1.22 11.61
C ASP A 318 -33.17 1.37 12.97
N ALA A 319 -33.65 2.28 13.81
CA ALA A 319 -33.05 2.59 15.10
C ALA A 319 -33.14 1.44 16.12
N VAL A 320 -34.22 0.66 16.10
CA VAL A 320 -34.44 -0.46 17.02
C VAL A 320 -33.49 -1.61 16.66
N LEU A 321 -33.47 -2.00 15.39
CA LEU A 321 -32.58 -3.05 14.89
C LEU A 321 -31.11 -2.65 14.97
N ARG A 322 -30.79 -1.37 14.74
CA ARG A 322 -29.45 -0.82 14.98
C ARG A 322 -29.05 -1.00 16.43
N GLN A 323 -29.92 -0.64 17.37
CA GLN A 323 -29.63 -0.76 18.79
C GLN A 323 -29.49 -2.23 19.21
N GLN A 324 -30.30 -3.15 18.68
CA GLN A 324 -30.16 -4.59 18.91
C GLN A 324 -28.83 -5.14 18.35
N GLY A 325 -28.43 -4.68 17.17
CA GLY A 325 -27.16 -5.02 16.53
C GLY A 325 -25.94 -4.52 17.33
N ILE A 326 -25.97 -3.25 17.74
CA ILE A 326 -24.92 -2.63 18.57
C ILE A 326 -24.80 -3.36 19.90
N ARG A 327 -25.93 -3.64 20.57
CA ARG A 327 -25.93 -4.45 21.79
C ARG A 327 -25.22 -5.76 21.50
N SER A 328 -25.67 -6.53 20.52
CA SER A 328 -25.09 -7.84 20.17
C SER A 328 -23.63 -7.81 19.68
N LEU A 329 -23.00 -6.65 19.49
CA LEU A 329 -21.63 -6.52 18.96
C LEU A 329 -20.62 -7.31 19.79
N ALA A 330 -20.54 -7.06 21.10
CA ALA A 330 -19.56 -7.70 21.97
C ALA A 330 -19.76 -9.21 22.06
N GLY A 331 -21.02 -9.68 22.06
CA GLY A 331 -21.34 -11.10 21.97
C GLY A 331 -20.94 -11.72 20.64
N ASN A 332 -21.09 -11.01 19.51
CA ASN A 332 -20.63 -11.49 18.21
C ASN A 332 -19.10 -11.59 18.15
N ILE A 333 -18.37 -10.63 18.73
CA ILE A 333 -16.91 -10.67 18.84
C ILE A 333 -16.45 -11.87 19.67
N LYS A 334 -17.06 -12.09 20.84
CA LYS A 334 -16.78 -13.26 21.70
C LYS A 334 -17.01 -14.59 20.98
N ASN A 335 -17.94 -14.63 20.03
CA ASN A 335 -18.30 -15.82 19.27
C ASN A 335 -17.53 -16.00 17.95
N ALA A 336 -16.67 -15.04 17.57
CA ALA A 336 -15.84 -15.15 16.38
C ALA A 336 -14.58 -15.97 16.66
N LYS A 337 -14.19 -16.87 15.74
CA LYS A 337 -12.97 -17.68 15.88
C LYS A 337 -11.67 -16.89 15.71
N GLY A 338 -11.75 -15.73 15.07
CA GLY A 338 -10.62 -14.85 14.85
C GLY A 338 -11.05 -13.44 14.48
N MET A 339 -10.10 -12.53 14.46
CA MET A 339 -10.32 -11.12 14.14
C MET A 339 -9.36 -10.68 13.05
N ILE A 340 -9.90 -10.07 12.01
CA ILE A 340 -9.15 -9.37 10.97
C ILE A 340 -9.29 -7.88 11.22
N VAL A 341 -8.16 -7.20 11.42
CA VAL A 341 -8.08 -5.75 11.52
C VAL A 341 -7.58 -5.20 10.18
N VAL A 342 -8.48 -4.60 9.40
CA VAL A 342 -8.10 -3.87 8.17
C VAL A 342 -7.53 -2.52 8.60
N TRP A 343 -6.21 -2.49 8.76
CA TRP A 343 -5.49 -1.43 9.45
C TRP A 343 -5.09 -0.28 8.53
N ASP A 344 -5.24 0.92 9.07
CA ASP A 344 -4.71 2.16 8.54
C ASP A 344 -4.23 3.06 9.68
N ASP A 345 -3.61 4.18 9.33
CA ASP A 345 -3.05 5.12 10.28
C ASP A 345 -4.11 5.86 11.11
N THR A 346 -5.40 5.78 10.84
CA THR A 346 -6.47 6.37 11.68
C THR A 346 -7.16 5.34 12.59
N TRP A 347 -6.85 4.05 12.43
CA TRP A 347 -7.59 2.97 13.09
C TRP A 347 -7.56 3.07 14.63
N VAL A 348 -6.39 3.37 15.21
CA VAL A 348 -6.24 3.50 16.68
C VAL A 348 -6.87 4.76 17.26
N ASP A 349 -7.15 5.77 16.44
CA ASP A 349 -7.76 7.00 16.91
C ASP A 349 -9.28 6.83 17.13
N ARG A 350 -9.86 5.69 16.73
CA ARG A 350 -11.31 5.45 16.78
C ARG A 350 -11.68 4.55 17.95
N LEU A 351 -12.51 5.08 18.84
CA LEU A 351 -12.90 4.34 20.05
C LEU A 351 -13.61 3.02 19.75
N TRP A 352 -14.52 3.00 18.78
CA TRP A 352 -15.20 1.75 18.38
C TRP A 352 -14.22 0.66 17.93
N CYS A 353 -13.20 1.02 17.13
CA CYS A 353 -12.18 0.06 16.69
C CYS A 353 -11.34 -0.48 17.86
N ILE A 354 -10.98 0.38 18.81
CA ILE A 354 -10.28 -0.02 20.03
C ILE A 354 -11.16 -0.89 20.92
N PHE A 355 -12.43 -0.53 21.07
CA PHE A 355 -13.42 -1.31 21.81
C PHE A 355 -13.59 -2.71 21.24
N GLU A 356 -13.68 -2.84 19.91
CA GLU A 356 -13.77 -4.14 19.23
C GLU A 356 -12.55 -5.02 19.53
N LEU A 357 -11.35 -4.44 19.46
CA LEU A 357 -10.12 -5.16 19.77
C LEU A 357 -10.04 -5.52 21.25
N ALA A 358 -10.38 -4.60 22.15
CA ALA A 358 -10.40 -4.84 23.58
C ALA A 358 -11.39 -5.95 23.96
N ALA A 359 -12.58 -5.96 23.35
CA ALA A 359 -13.57 -7.02 23.50
C ALA A 359 -13.04 -8.38 23.00
N PHE A 360 -12.36 -8.39 21.85
CA PHE A 360 -11.74 -9.61 21.32
C PHE A 360 -10.66 -10.15 22.24
N MET A 361 -9.74 -9.30 22.69
CA MET A 361 -8.66 -9.67 23.63
C MET A 361 -9.23 -10.18 24.97
N LYS A 362 -10.25 -9.50 25.51
CA LYS A 362 -10.90 -9.91 26.76
C LYS A 362 -11.60 -11.27 26.62
N SER A 363 -12.28 -11.51 25.50
CA SER A 363 -13.05 -12.73 25.29
C SER A 363 -12.20 -13.96 24.95
N GLN A 364 -11.08 -13.78 24.24
CA GLN A 364 -10.20 -14.87 23.80
C GLN A 364 -8.99 -15.10 24.72
N GLY A 365 -8.73 -14.19 25.67
CA GLY A 365 -7.59 -14.29 26.58
C GLY A 365 -6.26 -14.35 25.83
N GLN A 366 -5.35 -15.23 26.26
CA GLN A 366 -4.03 -15.37 25.63
C GLN A 366 -4.10 -15.90 24.18
N ALA A 367 -5.13 -16.67 23.82
CA ALA A 367 -5.32 -17.18 22.47
C ALA A 367 -5.61 -16.06 21.44
N ALA A 368 -6.03 -14.88 21.90
CA ALA A 368 -6.34 -13.74 21.05
C ALA A 368 -5.19 -13.39 20.07
N LYS A 369 -3.94 -13.46 20.54
CA LYS A 369 -2.76 -13.12 19.72
C LYS A 369 -2.57 -14.06 18.53
N GLN A 370 -2.96 -15.32 18.67
CA GLN A 370 -2.85 -16.32 17.59
C GLN A 370 -3.92 -16.11 16.53
N HIS A 371 -5.11 -15.68 16.94
CA HIS A 371 -6.28 -15.50 16.08
C HIS A 371 -6.50 -14.06 15.60
N LEU A 372 -5.62 -13.13 15.97
CA LEU A 372 -5.60 -11.75 15.48
C LEU A 372 -4.73 -11.65 14.22
N THR A 373 -5.34 -11.24 13.11
CA THR A 373 -4.68 -10.93 11.85
C THR A 373 -4.81 -9.44 11.56
N ILE A 374 -3.71 -8.76 11.26
CA ILE A 374 -3.71 -7.35 10.91
C ILE A 374 -3.36 -7.24 9.43
N LEU A 375 -4.21 -6.54 8.68
CA LEU A 375 -4.08 -6.34 7.24
C LEU A 375 -3.91 -4.84 6.94
N PRO A 376 -2.66 -4.35 6.80
CA PRO A 376 -2.38 -3.00 6.37
C PRO A 376 -2.94 -2.68 4.99
N THR A 377 -3.70 -1.60 4.90
CA THR A 377 -4.29 -1.11 3.64
C THR A 377 -3.25 -0.69 2.59
N THR A 378 -2.01 -0.42 3.03
CA THR A 378 -0.86 -0.17 2.14
C THR A 378 -0.43 -1.41 1.35
N TRP A 379 -0.74 -2.63 1.81
CA TRP A 379 -0.40 -3.87 1.09
C TRP A 379 -1.12 -3.98 -0.24
N TYR A 380 -2.37 -3.51 -0.32
CA TYR A 380 -3.08 -3.50 -1.59
C TYR A 380 -2.39 -2.59 -2.60
N SER A 381 -1.97 -1.38 -2.16
CA SER A 381 -1.23 -0.45 -3.04
C SER A 381 0.11 -1.04 -3.48
N PHE A 382 0.79 -1.75 -2.58
CA PHE A 382 2.01 -2.47 -2.89
C PHE A 382 1.79 -3.57 -3.92
N TRP A 383 0.76 -4.40 -3.71
CA TRP A 383 0.42 -5.50 -4.59
C TRP A 383 0.08 -5.00 -6.01
N VAL A 384 -0.83 -4.02 -6.12
CA VAL A 384 -1.25 -3.47 -7.43
C VAL A 384 -0.08 -2.85 -8.17
N ALA A 385 0.76 -2.07 -7.48
CA ALA A 385 1.91 -1.43 -8.11
C ALA A 385 2.92 -2.46 -8.62
N GLN A 386 3.26 -3.49 -7.84
CA GLN A 386 4.20 -4.52 -8.25
C GLN A 386 3.64 -5.43 -9.35
N PHE A 387 2.42 -5.93 -9.17
CA PHE A 387 1.79 -6.81 -10.14
C PHE A 387 1.59 -6.12 -11.50
N GLY A 388 1.09 -4.88 -11.49
CA GLY A 388 0.89 -4.10 -12.71
C GLY A 388 2.21 -3.74 -13.40
N LEU A 389 3.25 -3.40 -12.64
CA LEU A 389 4.56 -3.08 -13.19
C LEU A 389 5.28 -4.33 -13.72
N ALA A 390 5.22 -5.46 -13.00
CA ALA A 390 5.74 -6.73 -13.48
C ALA A 390 5.06 -7.14 -14.79
N PHE A 391 3.75 -7.00 -14.88
CA PHE A 391 3.00 -7.20 -16.12
C PHE A 391 3.49 -6.28 -17.26
N ALA A 392 3.61 -4.98 -17.01
CA ALA A 392 4.04 -4.03 -18.03
C ALA A 392 5.47 -4.29 -18.52
N VAL A 393 6.41 -4.58 -17.61
CA VAL A 393 7.80 -4.90 -17.95
C VAL A 393 7.87 -6.19 -18.74
N MET A 394 7.16 -7.24 -18.30
CA MET A 394 7.15 -8.52 -19.02
C MET A 394 6.49 -8.42 -20.39
N LEU A 395 5.39 -7.67 -20.51
CA LEU A 395 4.75 -7.42 -21.80
C LEU A 395 5.70 -6.66 -22.74
N GLY A 396 6.41 -5.65 -22.24
CA GLY A 396 7.45 -4.95 -22.99
C GLY A 396 8.59 -5.87 -23.42
N ASN A 397 9.06 -6.74 -22.52
CA ASN A 397 10.10 -7.72 -22.80
C ASN A 397 9.68 -8.75 -23.84
N ILE A 398 8.40 -9.08 -23.95
CA ILE A 398 7.90 -9.93 -25.04
C ILE A 398 7.78 -9.07 -26.30
N MET A 399 7.00 -8.00 -26.28
CA MET A 399 6.53 -7.26 -27.47
C MET A 399 7.57 -6.39 -28.19
N LEU A 400 8.65 -5.98 -27.53
CA LEU A 400 9.66 -5.11 -28.13
C LEU A 400 10.83 -5.91 -28.74
N PRO A 401 11.22 -5.68 -30.01
CA PRO A 401 12.32 -6.39 -30.66
C PRO A 401 13.68 -6.03 -30.04
N PHE A 402 14.53 -7.03 -29.79
CA PHE A 402 15.85 -6.85 -29.17
C PHE A 402 16.92 -6.23 -30.10
N GLU A 403 16.59 -5.94 -31.36
CA GLU A 403 17.51 -5.36 -32.35
C GLU A 403 18.15 -4.02 -31.91
N ASN A 404 17.53 -3.32 -30.95
CA ASN A 404 18.06 -2.10 -30.37
C ASN A 404 18.24 -2.27 -28.87
N MET A 405 19.21 -1.58 -28.25
CA MET A 405 19.37 -1.57 -26.78
C MET A 405 18.14 -1.02 -26.03
N LEU A 406 17.21 -0.37 -26.72
CA LEU A 406 16.08 0.33 -26.14
C LEU A 406 15.20 -0.55 -25.21
N PRO A 407 14.77 -1.78 -25.55
CA PRO A 407 13.95 -2.59 -24.66
C PRO A 407 14.70 -3.05 -23.41
N ALA A 408 16.00 -3.34 -23.54
CA ALA A 408 16.84 -3.66 -22.38
C ALA A 408 16.96 -2.45 -21.43
N VAL A 409 17.15 -1.25 -21.99
CA VAL A 409 17.15 0.01 -21.22
C VAL A 409 15.79 0.26 -20.58
N LEU A 410 14.69 0.09 -21.31
CA LEU A 410 13.33 0.26 -20.77
C LEU A 410 13.00 -0.77 -19.70
N GLY A 411 13.42 -2.02 -19.87
CA GLY A 411 13.28 -3.08 -18.87
C GLY A 411 14.05 -2.75 -17.59
N LEU A 412 15.30 -2.29 -17.72
CA LEU A 412 16.10 -1.82 -16.59
C LEU A 412 15.44 -0.62 -15.90
N LEU A 413 14.99 0.39 -16.64
CA LEU A 413 14.30 1.56 -16.09
C LEU A 413 12.99 1.17 -15.39
N GLY A 414 12.23 0.24 -15.96
CA GLY A 414 11.01 -0.31 -15.37
C GLY A 414 11.30 -1.02 -14.05
N PHE A 415 12.34 -1.85 -14.02
CA PHE A 415 12.81 -2.52 -12.79
C PHE A 415 13.27 -1.52 -11.72
N LEU A 416 14.09 -0.53 -12.09
CA LEU A 416 14.54 0.52 -11.18
C LEU A 416 13.35 1.30 -10.60
N THR A 417 12.35 1.60 -11.43
CA THR A 417 11.10 2.22 -11.00
C THR A 417 10.37 1.32 -10.00
N ALA A 418 10.30 0.01 -10.26
CA ALA A 418 9.67 -0.98 -9.37
C ALA A 418 10.32 -1.01 -8.00
N ALA A 419 11.65 -1.04 -7.97
CA ALA A 419 12.45 -1.04 -6.76
C ALA A 419 12.24 0.24 -5.94
N ILE A 420 12.23 1.41 -6.59
CA ILE A 420 11.99 2.71 -5.93
C ILE A 420 10.57 2.77 -5.36
N VAL A 421 9.56 2.33 -6.11
CA VAL A 421 8.17 2.29 -5.64
C VAL A 421 8.01 1.33 -4.46
N LEU A 422 8.58 0.12 -4.55
CA LEU A 422 8.65 -0.86 -3.46
C LEU A 422 9.24 -0.24 -2.18
N GLU A 423 10.42 0.37 -2.29
CA GLU A 423 11.09 1.02 -1.16
C GLU A 423 10.23 2.13 -0.56
N MET A 424 9.65 3.02 -1.40
CA MET A 424 8.81 4.12 -0.91
C MET A 424 7.58 3.60 -0.15
N LEU A 425 6.96 2.53 -0.64
CA LEU A 425 5.80 1.92 0.00
C LEU A 425 6.17 1.22 1.30
N ILE A 426 7.27 0.47 1.34
CA ILE A 426 7.80 -0.16 2.56
C ILE A 426 8.16 0.91 3.60
N PHE A 427 8.83 1.99 3.18
CA PHE A 427 9.18 3.09 4.08
C PHE A 427 7.93 3.76 4.64
N ASN A 428 6.94 4.05 3.79
CA ASN A 428 5.68 4.63 4.23
C ASN A 428 4.96 3.72 5.23
N PHE A 429 4.92 2.42 4.95
CA PHE A 429 4.37 1.42 5.86
C PHE A 429 5.07 1.45 7.23
N TYR A 430 6.40 1.35 7.28
CA TYR A 430 7.12 1.37 8.56
C TYR A 430 6.98 2.70 9.29
N SER A 431 6.90 3.82 8.57
CA SER A 431 6.61 5.13 9.18
C SER A 431 5.22 5.16 9.84
N GLN A 432 4.22 4.50 9.26
CA GLN A 432 2.90 4.37 9.86
C GLN A 432 2.92 3.43 11.07
N VAL A 433 3.73 2.36 11.03
CA VAL A 433 3.94 1.45 12.18
C VAL A 433 4.62 2.19 13.34
N ASP A 434 5.59 3.05 13.08
CA ASP A 434 6.24 3.86 14.13
C ASP A 434 5.28 4.89 14.73
N ALA A 435 4.47 5.54 13.89
CA ALA A 435 3.44 6.45 14.35
C ALA A 435 2.35 5.73 15.15
N LEU A 436 2.03 4.48 14.79
CA LEU A 436 1.16 3.60 15.57
C LEU A 436 1.79 3.27 16.92
N ASP A 437 3.05 2.84 16.94
CA ASP A 437 3.77 2.50 18.17
C ASP A 437 3.82 3.67 19.15
N ALA A 438 4.16 4.86 18.66
CA ALA A 438 4.20 6.08 19.47
C ALA A 438 2.82 6.44 20.05
N ARG A 439 1.74 6.24 19.29
CA ARG A 439 0.37 6.49 19.77
C ARG A 439 -0.09 5.44 20.77
N LEU A 440 0.30 4.18 20.60
CA LEU A 440 -0.06 3.12 21.54
C LEU A 440 0.68 3.26 22.87
N ARG A 441 1.94 3.73 22.86
CA ARG A 441 2.69 4.02 24.11
C ARG A 441 2.08 5.16 24.94
N ASN A 442 1.48 6.13 24.26
CA ASN A 442 0.82 7.28 24.88
C ASN A 442 -0.70 7.18 24.71
N PHE A 443 -1.22 5.95 24.65
CA PHE A 443 -2.63 5.74 24.40
C PHE A 443 -3.44 6.21 25.60
N SER A 444 -4.49 6.97 25.32
CA SER A 444 -5.51 7.27 26.31
C SER A 444 -6.88 7.23 25.64
N LEU A 445 -7.84 6.66 26.35
CA LEU A 445 -9.26 6.63 26.00
C LEU A 445 -9.79 8.06 25.78
N ASP A 446 -9.26 9.05 26.50
CA ASP A 446 -9.65 10.44 26.34
C ASP A 446 -9.26 11.02 24.98
N ASN A 447 -8.15 10.56 24.41
CA ASN A 447 -7.68 11.01 23.10
C ASN A 447 -8.39 10.32 21.92
N THR A 448 -9.19 9.28 22.19
CA THR A 448 -9.95 8.60 21.14
C THR A 448 -11.15 9.41 20.65
N GLN A 449 -11.49 9.19 19.38
CA GLN A 449 -12.56 9.90 18.69
C GLN A 449 -13.79 9.00 18.50
N CYS A 450 -14.95 9.55 18.82
CA CYS A 450 -16.27 9.00 18.52
C CYS A 450 -17.01 9.89 17.53
N ALA A 451 -17.80 9.28 16.65
CA ALA A 451 -18.62 10.03 15.70
C ALA A 451 -19.64 10.95 16.41
N CYS A 452 -20.22 10.48 17.53
CA CYS A 452 -21.12 11.29 18.35
C CYS A 452 -20.43 12.55 18.91
N CYS A 453 -19.17 12.45 19.37
CA CYS A 453 -18.44 13.58 19.92
C CYS A 453 -18.07 14.59 18.83
N THR A 454 -17.65 14.11 17.65
CA THR A 454 -17.31 15.00 16.51
C THR A 454 -18.52 15.74 15.95
N SER A 455 -19.73 15.18 16.10
CA SER A 455 -21.01 15.81 15.72
C SER A 455 -21.62 16.67 16.83
N GLY A 456 -20.93 16.87 17.95
CA GLY A 456 -21.45 17.65 19.08
C GLY A 456 -22.64 16.99 19.77
N HIS A 457 -22.67 15.66 19.82
CA HIS A 457 -23.74 14.85 20.41
C HIS A 457 -25.12 15.10 19.79
N ARG A 458 -25.14 15.38 18.48
CA ARG A 458 -26.36 15.54 17.69
C ARG A 458 -26.40 14.53 16.56
N ASP A 459 -27.57 13.93 16.36
CA ASP A 459 -27.80 13.09 15.18
C ASP A 459 -28.05 13.95 13.92
N LYS A 460 -28.40 13.29 12.81
CA LYS A 460 -28.68 13.95 11.53
C LYS A 460 -29.90 14.86 11.58
N ASP A 461 -30.82 14.60 12.51
CA ASP A 461 -32.06 15.35 12.70
C ASP A 461 -31.88 16.46 13.75
N GLY A 462 -30.65 16.62 14.27
CA GLY A 462 -30.28 17.63 15.26
C GLY A 462 -30.65 17.27 16.70
N MET A 463 -31.22 16.08 16.92
CA MET A 463 -31.64 15.60 18.24
C MET A 463 -30.42 15.24 19.08
N VAL A 464 -30.49 15.56 20.38
CA VAL A 464 -29.40 15.26 21.32
C VAL A 464 -29.35 13.76 21.56
N VAL A 465 -28.20 13.15 21.29
CA VAL A 465 -27.96 11.73 21.51
C VAL A 465 -26.99 11.51 22.66
N GLY A 466 -27.13 10.35 23.33
CA GLY A 466 -26.16 9.94 24.34
C GLY A 466 -24.75 9.84 23.78
N CYS A 467 -23.75 10.02 24.63
CA CYS A 467 -22.36 9.89 24.27
C CYS A 467 -21.97 8.40 24.17
N ASP A 468 -21.68 7.92 22.96
CA ASP A 468 -21.13 6.57 22.75
C ASP A 468 -19.83 6.36 23.54
N LYS A 469 -19.01 7.41 23.68
CA LYS A 469 -17.73 7.32 24.40
C LYS A 469 -17.93 6.93 25.86
N ASP A 470 -18.90 7.53 26.53
CA ASP A 470 -19.16 7.25 27.95
C ASP A 470 -19.59 5.78 28.13
N VAL A 471 -20.47 5.29 27.26
CA VAL A 471 -20.94 3.90 27.27
C VAL A 471 -19.77 2.93 27.04
N LEU A 472 -18.96 3.16 26.01
CA LEU A 472 -17.89 2.25 25.62
C LEU A 472 -16.76 2.24 26.66
N VAL A 473 -16.38 3.41 27.18
CA VAL A 473 -15.38 3.53 28.24
C VAL A 473 -15.88 2.82 29.49
N GLN A 474 -17.12 3.06 29.94
CA GLN A 474 -17.65 2.39 31.12
C GLN A 474 -17.73 0.86 30.94
N CYS A 475 -18.08 0.39 29.74
CA CYS A 475 -18.06 -1.04 29.42
C CYS A 475 -16.63 -1.63 29.50
N MET A 476 -15.63 -0.92 28.98
CA MET A 476 -14.23 -1.33 29.09
C MET A 476 -13.74 -1.30 30.55
N CYS A 477 -14.12 -0.29 31.34
CA CYS A 477 -13.84 -0.26 32.78
C CYS A 477 -14.42 -1.49 33.48
N GLN A 478 -15.63 -1.95 33.12
CA GLN A 478 -16.19 -3.18 33.69
C GLN A 478 -15.40 -4.45 33.29
N TRP A 479 -14.80 -4.48 32.10
CA TRP A 479 -13.98 -5.61 31.67
C TRP A 479 -12.60 -5.66 32.30
N PHE A 480 -11.98 -4.50 32.52
CA PHE A 480 -10.58 -4.37 32.95
C PHE A 480 -10.43 -3.86 34.38
N GLY A 481 -11.51 -3.49 35.06
CA GLY A 481 -11.54 -2.94 36.42
C GLY A 481 -11.54 -1.41 36.44
N SER A 482 -10.77 -0.76 35.57
CA SER A 482 -10.71 0.70 35.45
C SER A 482 -10.32 1.15 34.03
N ALA A 483 -10.39 2.46 33.77
CA ALA A 483 -9.95 3.04 32.50
C ALA A 483 -8.44 2.89 32.35
N GLU A 484 -7.68 3.13 33.42
CA GLU A 484 -6.22 3.03 33.47
C GLU A 484 -5.76 1.58 33.24
N ALA A 485 -6.46 0.60 33.82
CA ALA A 485 -6.17 -0.81 33.58
C ALA A 485 -6.45 -1.22 32.12
N CYS A 486 -7.49 -0.66 31.52
CA CYS A 486 -7.78 -0.86 30.09
C CYS A 486 -6.70 -0.23 29.21
N GLU A 487 -6.34 1.03 29.46
CA GLU A 487 -5.29 1.75 28.75
C GLU A 487 -3.94 1.06 28.90
N ALA A 488 -3.60 0.58 30.09
CA ALA A 488 -2.39 -0.18 30.35
C ALA A 488 -2.37 -1.49 29.53
N ASN A 489 -3.49 -2.22 29.50
CA ASN A 489 -3.61 -3.43 28.69
C ASN A 489 -3.53 -3.16 27.17
N ILE A 490 -4.07 -2.03 26.70
CA ILE A 490 -3.96 -1.62 25.28
C ILE A 490 -2.51 -1.21 24.95
N SER A 491 -1.88 -0.43 25.82
CA SER A 491 -0.52 0.10 25.63
C SER A 491 0.55 -0.98 25.74
N SER A 492 0.26 -2.08 26.45
CA SER A 492 1.14 -3.24 26.60
C SER A 492 0.72 -4.39 25.69
N THR A 493 -0.27 -5.20 26.08
CA THR A 493 -0.65 -6.45 25.42
C THR A 493 -1.05 -6.27 23.96
N VAL A 494 -1.87 -5.25 23.66
CA VAL A 494 -2.29 -4.95 22.28
C VAL A 494 -1.12 -4.39 21.48
N ALA A 495 -0.36 -3.44 22.03
CA ALA A 495 0.81 -2.91 21.37
C ALA A 495 1.82 -4.00 21.01
N ASP A 496 2.06 -4.96 21.91
CA ASP A 496 2.95 -6.08 21.67
C ASP A 496 2.41 -7.01 20.59
N ALA A 497 1.11 -7.32 20.59
CA ALA A 497 0.49 -8.10 19.52
C ALA A 497 0.60 -7.39 18.16
N LEU A 498 0.34 -6.08 18.11
CA LEU A 498 0.46 -5.27 16.89
C LEU A 498 1.92 -5.20 16.43
N ARG A 499 2.89 -5.00 17.33
CA ARG A 499 4.34 -5.00 17.04
C ARG A 499 4.82 -6.33 16.50
N GLU A 500 4.38 -7.44 17.11
CA GLU A 500 4.76 -8.78 16.69
C GLU A 500 4.30 -9.04 15.25
N LYS A 501 3.05 -8.72 14.95
CA LYS A 501 2.43 -8.96 13.64
C LYS A 501 2.86 -7.97 12.56
N LEU A 502 3.09 -6.69 12.89
CA LEU A 502 3.50 -5.65 11.93
C LEU A 502 5.02 -5.52 11.79
N GLY A 503 5.79 -5.91 12.81
CA GLY A 503 7.24 -5.73 12.88
C GLY A 503 8.05 -6.79 12.13
N LYS A 504 7.60 -8.05 12.12
CA LYS A 504 8.38 -9.22 11.64
C LYS A 504 8.25 -9.53 10.15
N PHE A 505 8.26 -8.50 9.31
CA PHE A 505 8.01 -8.57 7.85
C PHE A 505 6.50 -8.60 7.55
N PRO A 506 5.93 -7.50 7.04
CA PRO A 506 4.50 -7.41 6.92
C PRO A 506 3.99 -8.28 5.76
N TYR A 507 4.74 -8.42 4.67
CA TYR A 507 4.21 -9.04 3.47
C TYR A 507 4.24 -10.58 3.54
N PRO A 508 3.12 -11.31 3.46
CA PRO A 508 3.22 -12.76 3.48
C PRO A 508 3.93 -13.28 2.22
N TYR A 509 4.71 -14.36 2.37
CA TYR A 509 5.53 -14.90 1.27
C TYR A 509 4.69 -15.24 0.03
N TRP A 510 3.51 -15.84 0.24
CA TRP A 510 2.59 -16.13 -0.86
C TRP A 510 2.14 -14.87 -1.61
N ALA A 511 1.96 -13.74 -0.92
CA ALA A 511 1.55 -12.49 -1.58
C ALA A 511 2.70 -11.95 -2.44
N MET A 512 3.95 -12.09 -1.96
CA MET A 512 5.15 -11.76 -2.73
C MET A 512 5.28 -12.59 -4.00
N LEU A 513 5.07 -13.91 -3.89
CA LEU A 513 5.02 -14.77 -5.07
C LEU A 513 3.89 -14.35 -6.02
N SER A 514 2.69 -14.06 -5.47
CA SER A 514 1.54 -13.65 -6.27
C SER A 514 1.78 -12.36 -7.07
N THR A 515 2.53 -11.39 -6.50
CA THR A 515 2.89 -10.15 -7.21
C THR A 515 3.82 -10.39 -8.39
N CYS A 516 4.54 -11.51 -8.39
CA CYS A 516 5.51 -11.88 -9.42
C CYS A 516 4.95 -12.86 -10.46
N LEU A 517 3.67 -13.24 -10.39
CA LEU A 517 3.04 -14.16 -11.37
C LEU A 517 3.17 -13.73 -12.84
N PRO A 518 3.14 -12.43 -13.20
CA PRO A 518 3.37 -12.03 -14.59
C PRO A 518 4.73 -12.51 -15.14
N LEU A 519 5.73 -12.69 -14.26
CA LEU A 519 7.01 -13.30 -14.63
C LEU A 519 6.81 -14.75 -15.06
N VAL A 520 6.08 -15.55 -14.25
CA VAL A 520 5.79 -16.97 -14.54
C VAL A 520 5.19 -17.10 -15.93
N TRP A 521 4.15 -16.32 -16.21
CA TRP A 521 3.41 -16.43 -17.46
C TRP A 521 4.25 -15.96 -18.67
N ALA A 522 5.09 -14.93 -18.49
CA ALA A 522 6.00 -14.50 -19.54
C ALA A 522 7.09 -15.54 -19.84
N TYR A 523 7.62 -16.21 -18.82
CA TYR A 523 8.57 -17.31 -19.01
C TYR A 523 7.92 -18.54 -19.64
N MET A 524 6.62 -18.78 -19.41
CA MET A 524 5.85 -19.79 -20.16
C MET A 524 5.80 -19.43 -21.65
N ASP A 525 5.55 -18.17 -22.00
CA ASP A 525 5.58 -17.72 -23.41
C ASP A 525 6.98 -17.95 -24.05
N HIS A 526 8.06 -17.67 -23.31
CA HIS A 526 9.42 -17.96 -23.77
C HIS A 526 9.72 -19.45 -23.91
N ALA A 527 9.28 -20.28 -22.97
CA ALA A 527 9.48 -21.73 -23.02
C ALA A 527 8.69 -22.37 -24.18
N ALA A 528 7.43 -21.94 -24.39
CA ALA A 528 6.61 -22.40 -25.51
C ALA A 528 7.26 -22.10 -26.87
N ALA A 529 7.86 -20.90 -27.01
CA ALA A 529 8.59 -20.53 -28.21
C ALA A 529 9.80 -21.45 -28.49
N ARG A 530 10.52 -21.89 -27.44
CA ARG A 530 11.64 -22.85 -27.57
C ARG A 530 11.18 -24.27 -27.88
N ILE A 531 10.05 -24.69 -27.33
CA ILE A 531 9.45 -25.99 -27.65
C ILE A 531 9.01 -26.03 -29.11
N ARG A 532 8.42 -24.94 -29.63
CA ARG A 532 8.03 -24.81 -31.04
C ARG A 532 9.21 -24.99 -32.00
N GLU A 533 10.40 -24.55 -31.58
CA GLU A 533 11.66 -24.72 -32.32
C GLU A 533 12.29 -26.12 -32.13
N GLU A 534 11.59 -27.03 -31.46
CA GLU A 534 12.09 -28.37 -31.07
C GLU A 534 13.35 -28.31 -30.18
N SER A 535 13.60 -27.17 -29.53
CA SER A 535 14.77 -26.92 -28.70
C SER A 535 14.49 -27.20 -27.22
N TRP A 536 14.21 -28.47 -26.89
CA TRP A 536 13.83 -28.91 -25.55
C TRP A 536 14.83 -28.53 -24.46
N GLN A 537 16.13 -28.58 -24.75
CA GLN A 537 17.18 -28.17 -23.82
C GLN A 537 17.10 -26.67 -23.49
N GLN A 538 16.83 -25.83 -24.48
CA GLN A 538 16.67 -24.39 -24.27
C GLN A 538 15.37 -24.07 -23.53
N ALA A 539 14.29 -24.81 -23.81
CA ALA A 539 13.06 -24.70 -23.05
C ALA A 539 13.27 -25.05 -21.57
N GLY A 540 13.98 -26.16 -21.29
CA GLY A 540 14.36 -26.54 -19.93
C GLY A 540 15.21 -25.50 -19.22
N ALA A 541 16.17 -24.89 -19.93
CA ALA A 541 16.97 -23.79 -19.42
C ALA A 541 16.11 -22.57 -19.04
N VAL A 542 15.17 -22.16 -19.91
CA VAL A 542 14.22 -21.07 -19.61
C VAL A 542 13.39 -21.36 -18.36
N VAL A 543 12.94 -22.61 -18.18
CA VAL A 543 12.18 -23.02 -16.98
C VAL A 543 13.06 -22.97 -15.72
N LEU A 544 14.32 -23.40 -15.78
CA LEU A 544 15.23 -23.35 -14.63
C LEU A 544 15.58 -21.90 -14.23
N ASP A 545 15.89 -21.04 -15.21
CA ASP A 545 16.13 -19.61 -14.99
C ASP A 545 14.93 -18.97 -14.27
N PHE A 546 13.72 -19.23 -14.79
CA PHE A 546 12.47 -18.81 -14.15
C PHE A 546 12.38 -19.26 -12.68
N LEU A 547 12.59 -20.54 -12.40
CA LEU A 547 12.47 -21.07 -11.05
C LEU A 547 13.48 -20.40 -10.10
N ALA A 548 14.69 -20.12 -10.59
CA ALA A 548 15.71 -19.40 -9.83
C ALA A 548 15.25 -17.98 -9.50
N TRP A 549 14.77 -17.22 -10.49
CA TRP A 549 14.30 -15.86 -10.26
C TRP A 549 13.08 -15.79 -9.34
N TYR A 550 12.10 -16.66 -9.57
CA TYR A 550 10.81 -16.61 -8.89
C TYR A 550 10.87 -17.09 -7.44
N PHE A 551 11.56 -18.20 -7.16
CA PHE A 551 11.63 -18.76 -5.81
C PHE A 551 12.82 -18.26 -4.99
N ASN A 552 13.91 -17.86 -5.63
CA ASN A 552 15.15 -17.50 -4.92
C ASN A 552 15.44 -16.00 -5.00
N VAL A 553 15.70 -15.48 -6.21
CA VAL A 553 16.27 -14.14 -6.39
C VAL A 553 15.29 -13.03 -5.98
N LEU A 554 14.05 -13.04 -6.48
CA LEU A 554 13.07 -11.99 -6.17
C LEU A 554 12.69 -11.97 -4.67
N PRO A 555 12.41 -13.12 -4.02
CA PRO A 555 12.25 -13.16 -2.57
C PRO A 555 13.46 -12.65 -1.80
N ALA A 556 14.68 -12.97 -2.23
CA ALA A 556 15.91 -12.47 -1.60
C ALA A 556 16.04 -10.95 -1.74
N ILE A 557 15.79 -10.39 -2.93
CA ILE A 557 15.77 -8.94 -3.18
C ILE A 557 14.77 -8.23 -2.27
N ALA A 558 13.54 -8.73 -2.21
CA ALA A 558 12.49 -8.13 -1.37
C ALA A 558 12.85 -8.20 0.12
N THR A 559 13.39 -9.33 0.58
CA THR A 559 13.83 -9.52 1.96
C THR A 559 14.98 -8.59 2.33
N PHE A 560 16.00 -8.51 1.46
CA PHE A 560 17.12 -7.59 1.60
C PHE A 560 16.63 -6.13 1.66
N THR A 561 15.72 -5.74 0.77
CA THR A 561 15.14 -4.39 0.74
C THR A 561 14.43 -4.06 2.04
N ILE A 562 13.62 -4.99 2.55
CA ILE A 562 12.89 -4.79 3.81
C ILE A 562 13.85 -4.70 4.99
N ALA A 563 14.88 -5.56 5.04
CA ALA A 563 15.91 -5.50 6.07
C ALA A 563 16.67 -4.16 6.05
N MET A 564 17.03 -3.68 4.86
CA MET A 564 17.70 -2.39 4.67
C MET A 564 16.82 -1.22 5.08
N VAL A 565 15.54 -1.19 4.68
CA VAL A 565 14.60 -0.14 5.10
C VAL A 565 14.41 -0.15 6.62
N ARG A 566 14.32 -1.33 7.25
CA ARG A 566 14.25 -1.46 8.71
C ARG A 566 15.51 -0.93 9.41
N LYS A 567 16.70 -1.28 8.92
CA LYS A 567 17.97 -0.82 9.50
C LYS A 567 18.16 0.68 9.35
N THR A 568 17.80 1.23 8.19
CA THR A 568 17.96 2.67 7.94
C THR A 568 16.96 3.54 8.67
N ARG A 569 15.83 2.95 9.10
CA ARG A 569 14.82 3.60 9.95
C ARG A 569 15.36 4.03 11.32
N THR A 570 16.28 3.26 11.91
CA THR A 570 16.83 3.56 13.24
C THR A 570 17.96 4.60 13.21
N CYS A 571 18.47 4.94 12.03
CA CYS A 571 19.58 5.89 11.88
C CYS A 571 19.06 7.34 11.72
N SER A 572 19.68 8.28 12.44
CA SER A 572 19.34 9.71 12.42
C SER A 572 19.49 10.38 11.05
N THR A 573 20.39 9.86 10.19
CA THR A 573 20.68 10.37 8.83
C THR A 573 19.77 9.79 7.74
N ILE A 574 18.45 9.88 7.94
CA ILE A 574 17.42 9.24 7.10
C ILE A 574 17.63 9.45 5.58
N ARG A 575 18.08 10.64 5.15
CA ARG A 575 18.22 10.93 3.70
C ARG A 575 19.39 10.21 3.04
N LEU A 576 20.58 10.22 3.65
CA LEU A 576 21.76 9.55 3.10
C LEU A 576 21.54 8.04 3.06
N ASN A 577 20.97 7.50 4.14
CA ASN A 577 20.70 6.08 4.27
C ASN A 577 19.72 5.55 3.22
N ARG A 578 18.71 6.34 2.83
CA ARG A 578 17.81 5.97 1.71
C ARG A 578 18.55 5.86 0.37
N TRP A 579 19.47 6.78 0.08
CA TRP A 579 20.27 6.70 -1.14
C TRP A 579 21.17 5.47 -1.14
N LEU A 580 21.82 5.18 -0.02
CA LEU A 580 22.63 3.97 0.14
C LEU A 580 21.78 2.70 0.00
N CYS A 581 20.55 2.67 0.53
CA CYS A 581 19.63 1.55 0.29
C CYS A 581 19.31 1.34 -1.19
N ARG A 582 19.06 2.42 -1.93
CA ARG A 582 18.77 2.35 -3.37
C ARG A 582 19.95 1.79 -4.13
N ILE A 583 21.14 2.34 -3.88
CA ILE A 583 22.37 1.88 -4.51
C ILE A 583 22.58 0.40 -4.19
N ALA A 584 22.45 0.00 -2.92
CA ALA A 584 22.60 -1.40 -2.50
C ALA A 584 21.57 -2.33 -3.18
N HIS A 585 20.31 -1.91 -3.31
CA HIS A 585 19.28 -2.68 -4.02
C HIS A 585 19.66 -2.86 -5.49
N VAL A 586 20.02 -1.78 -6.18
CA VAL A 586 20.42 -1.82 -7.59
C VAL A 586 21.66 -2.70 -7.77
N MET A 587 22.66 -2.55 -6.91
CA MET A 587 23.85 -3.40 -6.93
C MET A 587 23.51 -4.86 -6.70
N PHE A 588 22.63 -5.19 -5.75
CA PHE A 588 22.22 -6.58 -5.51
C PHE A 588 21.53 -7.18 -6.74
N HIS A 589 20.68 -6.41 -7.42
CA HIS A 589 20.05 -6.88 -8.67
C HIS A 589 21.06 -7.04 -9.81
N LEU A 590 21.96 -6.07 -10.01
CA LEU A 590 23.01 -6.18 -11.02
C LEU A 590 23.95 -7.35 -10.74
N LEU A 591 24.25 -7.64 -9.46
CA LEU A 591 25.02 -8.81 -9.06
C LEU A 591 24.27 -10.11 -9.35
N ALA A 592 22.96 -10.16 -9.12
CA ALA A 592 22.14 -11.33 -9.50
C ALA A 592 22.15 -11.55 -11.01
N GLN A 593 21.98 -10.49 -11.81
CA GLN A 593 22.09 -10.57 -13.27
C GLN A 593 23.51 -10.95 -13.72
N ALA A 594 24.55 -10.40 -13.12
CA ALA A 594 25.93 -10.74 -13.43
C ALA A 594 26.25 -12.20 -13.08
N GLY A 595 25.69 -12.70 -11.96
CA GLY A 595 25.80 -14.10 -11.55
C GLY A 595 25.15 -15.05 -12.56
N ASP A 596 23.96 -14.72 -13.05
CA ASP A 596 23.30 -15.43 -14.14
C ASP A 596 24.18 -15.47 -15.40
N ARG A 597 24.64 -14.30 -15.87
CA ARG A 597 25.54 -14.19 -17.03
C ARG A 597 26.85 -14.96 -16.85
N LEU A 598 27.42 -14.94 -15.66
CA LEU A 598 28.63 -15.68 -15.34
C LEU A 598 28.38 -17.19 -15.43
N CYS A 599 27.27 -17.68 -14.86
CA CYS A 599 26.90 -19.09 -14.97
C CYS A 599 26.77 -19.50 -16.44
N ILE A 600 26.09 -18.69 -17.26
CA ILE A 600 25.97 -18.91 -18.72
C ILE A 600 27.34 -18.98 -19.39
N SER A 601 28.31 -18.18 -18.96
CA SER A 601 29.67 -18.20 -19.55
C SER A 601 30.55 -19.36 -19.10
N LEU A 602 30.28 -19.93 -17.92
CA LEU A 602 31.10 -20.99 -17.31
C LEU A 602 30.68 -22.40 -17.74
N ALA A 603 29.42 -22.58 -18.14
CA ALA A 603 28.93 -23.87 -18.58
C ALA A 603 29.10 -24.06 -20.09
N THR A 604 29.47 -25.27 -20.50
CA THR A 604 29.50 -25.66 -21.92
C THR A 604 28.10 -25.79 -22.50
N GLU A 605 27.12 -26.15 -21.67
CA GLU A 605 25.72 -26.28 -22.03
C GLU A 605 24.85 -25.32 -21.22
N ARG A 606 23.90 -24.66 -21.91
CA ARG A 606 22.99 -23.70 -21.28
C ARG A 606 22.15 -24.32 -20.16
N LEU A 607 21.77 -25.59 -20.27
CA LEU A 607 20.99 -26.23 -19.20
C LEU A 607 21.81 -26.36 -17.90
N GLN A 608 23.11 -26.65 -18.03
CA GLN A 608 24.02 -26.76 -16.89
C GLN A 608 24.25 -25.40 -16.22
N SER A 609 24.35 -24.32 -17.00
CA SER A 609 24.49 -22.97 -16.42
C SER A 609 23.29 -22.57 -15.58
N GLU A 610 22.07 -22.84 -16.06
CA GLU A 610 20.87 -22.47 -15.32
C GLU A 610 20.68 -23.33 -14.07
N ALA A 611 21.05 -24.61 -14.13
CA ALA A 611 21.08 -25.47 -12.95
C ALA A 611 22.08 -24.97 -11.89
N LEU A 612 23.27 -24.53 -12.33
CA LEU A 612 24.27 -23.92 -11.46
C LEU A 612 23.77 -22.61 -10.84
N PHE A 613 23.13 -21.74 -11.63
CA PHE A 613 22.56 -20.49 -11.15
C PHE A 613 21.41 -20.73 -10.15
N PHE A 614 20.53 -21.69 -10.42
CA PHE A 614 19.50 -22.11 -9.49
C PHE A 614 20.10 -22.59 -8.15
N ALA A 615 21.10 -23.47 -8.20
CA ALA A 615 21.78 -23.96 -7.01
C ALA A 615 22.49 -22.83 -6.23
N ALA A 616 23.19 -21.93 -6.93
CA ALA A 616 23.90 -20.81 -6.33
C ALA A 616 22.94 -19.79 -5.69
N SER A 617 21.79 -19.53 -6.32
CA SER A 617 20.78 -18.58 -5.83
C SER A 617 20.00 -19.10 -4.60
N LEU A 618 19.98 -20.41 -4.34
CA LEU A 618 19.40 -20.97 -3.11
C LEU A 618 20.13 -20.49 -1.86
N VAL A 619 21.45 -20.32 -1.90
CA VAL A 619 22.26 -19.90 -0.74
C VAL A 619 21.82 -18.54 -0.19
N PRO A 620 21.78 -17.44 -0.98
CA PRO A 620 21.32 -16.15 -0.47
C PRO A 620 19.83 -16.17 -0.11
N ALA A 621 18.99 -16.98 -0.78
CA ALA A 621 17.58 -17.12 -0.44
C ALA A 621 17.39 -17.78 0.94
N LEU A 622 18.12 -18.86 1.21
CA LEU A 622 18.13 -19.54 2.51
C LEU A 622 18.72 -18.65 3.61
N ALA A 623 19.79 -17.90 3.31
CA ALA A 623 20.37 -16.94 4.25
C ALA A 623 19.37 -15.82 4.59
N ALA A 624 18.68 -15.26 3.59
CA ALA A 624 17.65 -14.25 3.79
C ALA A 624 16.45 -14.80 4.59
N TRP A 625 16.06 -16.04 4.33
CA TRP A 625 14.99 -16.72 5.07
C TRP A 625 15.40 -17.02 6.52
N TRP A 626 16.62 -17.45 6.75
CA TRP A 626 17.15 -17.70 8.09
C TRP A 626 17.28 -16.40 8.89
N ALA A 627 17.79 -15.33 8.28
CA ALA A 627 17.87 -14.00 8.89
C ALA A 627 16.50 -13.39 9.25
N ARG A 628 15.39 -13.93 8.69
CA ARG A 628 14.03 -13.54 9.09
C ARG A 628 13.56 -14.22 10.38
N ARG A 629 14.10 -15.41 10.70
CA ARG A 629 13.73 -16.15 11.91
C ARG A 629 14.40 -15.59 13.17
N ILE A 630 15.59 -15.01 13.01
CA ILE A 630 16.33 -14.26 14.03
C ILE A 630 15.71 -12.87 14.16
#